data_AF-A0A940AUX2-F1
#
_entry.id   AF-A0A940AUX2-F1
#
_cell.length_a   1.000
_cell.length_b   1.000
_cell.length_c   1.000
_cell.angle_alpha   90.00
_cell.angle_beta   90.00
_cell.angle_gamma   90.00
#
_symmetry.space_group_name_H-M   'P 1'
#
loop_
_entity.id
_entity.type
_entity.pdbx_description
1 polymer ?
#
loop_
_entity_poly.entity_id
_entity_poly.type
_entity_poly.pdbx_seq_one_letter_code
_entity_poly.pdbx_strand_id
1 'polypeptide(L)'
;MKIVFAIDSFKGSLSSVEAGTAAAEGARRVFPDAECVVRPLADGGEGTVEALAAGLGGELRKVTVTGPAGRPTEAVYGKVGETAVMEMAQASGITLVSGKEKNPLLTTTFGVGEMIRDAIAQGCRRFIVGIGGSATNDGGAGMLQALGFRLLDGNGCDIPRGGGGLAALAS
;
A
#
# COMPACT_ATOMS: atom_id res chain seq x y z
N MET A 1 -8.84 1.28 -36.05
CA MET A 1 -8.50 0.13 -35.18
C MET A 1 -8.31 0.66 -33.77
N LYS A 2 -8.70 -0.09 -32.74
CA LYS A 2 -8.50 0.30 -31.33
C LYS A 2 -7.58 -0.72 -30.65
N ILE A 3 -6.52 -0.25 -30.01
CA ILE A 3 -5.53 -1.07 -29.33
C ILE A 3 -5.49 -0.66 -27.85
N VAL A 4 -5.69 -1.63 -26.96
CA VAL A 4 -5.61 -1.42 -25.51
C VAL A 4 -4.30 -2.01 -25.00
N PHE A 5 -3.50 -1.18 -24.34
CA PHE A 5 -2.25 -1.57 -23.69
C PHE A 5 -2.50 -1.67 -22.19
N ALA A 6 -2.65 -2.90 -21.71
CA ALA A 6 -2.81 -3.23 -20.31
C ALA A 6 -1.63 -4.10 -19.87
N ILE A 7 -0.54 -3.45 -19.46
CA ILE A 7 0.76 -4.07 -19.18
C ILE A 7 1.09 -3.82 -17.72
N ASP A 8 1.47 -4.86 -16.98
CA ASP A 8 1.91 -4.73 -15.58
C ASP A 8 3.33 -4.12 -15.49
N SER A 9 3.72 -3.70 -14.29
CA SER A 9 5.05 -3.16 -14.02
C SER A 9 6.16 -4.17 -14.29
N PHE A 10 7.31 -3.66 -14.73
CA PHE A 10 8.55 -4.43 -14.83
C PHE A 10 9.35 -4.10 -13.58
N LYS A 11 9.20 -4.93 -12.55
CA LYS A 11 9.73 -4.69 -11.20
C LYS A 11 11.20 -4.24 -11.22
N GLY A 12 11.47 -3.09 -10.61
CA GLY A 12 12.81 -2.48 -10.57
C GLY A 12 13.26 -1.80 -11.88
N SER A 13 12.36 -1.64 -12.85
CA SER A 13 12.65 -1.04 -14.15
C SER A 13 11.59 -0.03 -14.59
N LEU A 14 10.42 -0.48 -15.08
CA LEU A 14 9.37 0.39 -15.61
C LEU A 14 8.09 0.22 -14.78
N SER A 15 7.43 1.33 -14.47
CA SER A 15 6.04 1.31 -14.00
C SER A 15 5.10 0.79 -15.09
N SER A 16 3.91 0.35 -14.70
CA SER A 16 2.86 -0.08 -15.63
C SER A 16 2.51 1.02 -16.65
N VAL A 17 2.48 2.28 -16.21
CA VAL A 17 2.21 3.45 -17.07
C VAL A 17 3.31 3.62 -18.12
N GLU A 18 4.58 3.54 -17.72
CA GLU A 18 5.72 3.69 -18.63
C GLU A 18 5.77 2.55 -19.66
N ALA A 19 5.56 1.31 -19.22
CA ALA A 19 5.53 0.15 -20.11
C ALA A 19 4.39 0.27 -21.14
N GLY A 20 3.18 0.64 -20.70
CA GLY A 20 2.04 0.85 -21.58
C GLY A 20 2.25 2.01 -22.57
N THR A 21 2.87 3.10 -22.12
CA THR A 21 3.16 4.28 -22.95
C THR A 21 4.19 3.95 -24.03
N ALA A 22 5.28 3.26 -23.68
CA ALA A 22 6.31 2.84 -24.61
C ALA A 22 5.74 1.89 -25.71
N ALA A 23 4.87 0.95 -25.31
CA ALA A 23 4.21 0.06 -26.26
C ALA A 23 3.25 0.82 -27.20
N ALA A 24 2.50 1.79 -26.67
CA ALA A 24 1.60 2.64 -27.46
C ALA A 24 2.37 3.51 -28.47
N GLU A 25 3.51 4.08 -28.08
CA GLU A 25 4.40 4.80 -29.01
C GLU A 25 4.91 3.90 -30.13
N GLY A 26 5.30 2.66 -29.81
CA GLY A 26 5.68 1.65 -30.79
C GLY A 26 4.58 1.36 -31.81
N ALA A 27 3.36 1.16 -31.34
CA ALA A 27 2.21 0.89 -32.20
C ALA A 27 1.88 2.08 -33.11
N ARG A 28 1.91 3.32 -32.60
CA ARG A 28 1.64 4.54 -33.40
C ARG A 28 2.63 4.75 -34.54
N ARG A 29 3.87 4.28 -34.41
CA ARG A 29 4.87 4.34 -35.51
C ARG A 29 4.47 3.46 -36.71
N VAL A 30 3.74 2.38 -36.48
CA VAL A 30 3.32 1.42 -37.52
C VAL A 30 1.88 1.65 -37.96
N PHE A 31 1.02 2.04 -37.02
CA PHE A 31 -0.42 2.28 -37.23
C PHE A 31 -0.80 3.70 -36.77
N PRO A 32 -0.54 4.74 -37.59
CA PRO A 32 -0.74 6.14 -37.17
C PRO A 32 -2.19 6.48 -36.80
N ASP A 33 -3.16 5.84 -37.47
CA ASP A 33 -4.59 6.07 -37.25
C ASP A 33 -5.22 5.18 -36.17
N ALA A 34 -4.41 4.38 -35.45
CA ALA A 34 -4.91 3.52 -34.38
C ALA A 34 -5.24 4.34 -33.12
N GLU A 35 -6.45 4.15 -32.58
CA GLU A 35 -6.79 4.63 -31.25
C GLU A 35 -6.05 3.77 -30.20
N CYS A 36 -4.99 4.32 -29.63
CA CYS A 36 -4.17 3.65 -28.62
C CYS A 36 -4.57 4.11 -27.22
N VAL A 37 -5.05 3.17 -26.39
CA VAL A 37 -5.49 3.42 -25.01
C VAL A 37 -4.58 2.69 -24.04
N VAL A 38 -3.91 3.42 -23.15
CA VAL A 38 -3.11 2.84 -22.06
C VAL A 38 -4.00 2.67 -20.82
N ARG A 39 -4.02 1.45 -20.27
CA ARG A 39 -4.71 1.11 -19.02
C ARG A 39 -3.70 0.53 -18.04
N PRO A 40 -3.22 1.32 -17.07
CA PRO A 40 -2.33 0.81 -16.04
C PRO A 40 -2.97 -0.37 -15.31
N LEU A 41 -2.18 -1.41 -15.08
CA LEU A 41 -2.55 -2.58 -14.31
C LEU A 41 -1.68 -2.63 -13.06
N ALA A 42 -2.22 -3.27 -12.04
CA ALA A 42 -1.46 -3.67 -10.87
C ALA A 42 -2.12 -4.90 -10.24
N ASP A 43 -1.31 -5.71 -9.56
CA ASP A 43 -1.70 -6.95 -8.91
C ASP A 43 -1.89 -6.81 -7.39
N GLY A 44 -1.86 -5.58 -6.86
CA GLY A 44 -1.87 -5.29 -5.43
C GLY A 44 -0.46 -5.13 -4.82
N GLY A 45 0.59 -5.23 -5.65
CA GLY A 45 1.95 -4.87 -5.30
C GLY A 45 2.26 -3.38 -5.46
N GLU A 46 3.55 -3.06 -5.57
CA GLU A 46 4.08 -1.72 -5.77
C GLU A 46 3.52 -1.07 -7.05
N GLY A 47 3.02 0.17 -6.94
CA GLY A 47 2.49 0.92 -8.08
C GLY A 47 0.99 0.76 -8.32
N THR A 48 0.29 0.01 -7.45
CA THR A 48 -1.17 -0.15 -7.46
C THR A 48 -1.88 1.17 -7.18
N VAL A 49 -1.37 1.95 -6.22
CA VAL A 49 -1.92 3.26 -5.86
C VAL A 49 -1.89 4.18 -7.06
N GLU A 50 -0.74 4.33 -7.70
CA GLU A 50 -0.56 5.20 -8.86
C GLU A 50 -1.39 4.73 -10.04
N ALA A 51 -1.38 3.42 -10.34
CA ALA A 51 -2.11 2.83 -11.46
C ALA A 51 -3.64 3.07 -11.34
N LEU A 52 -4.22 2.79 -10.17
CA LEU A 52 -5.66 2.91 -9.95
C LEU A 52 -6.10 4.34 -9.70
N ALA A 53 -5.34 5.15 -8.95
CA ALA A 53 -5.69 6.55 -8.72
C ALA A 53 -5.64 7.35 -10.02
N ALA A 54 -4.58 7.23 -10.81
CA ALA A 54 -4.47 7.93 -12.08
C ALA A 54 -5.52 7.43 -13.10
N GLY A 55 -5.75 6.12 -13.17
CA GLY A 55 -6.70 5.52 -14.11
C GLY A 55 -8.16 5.88 -13.84
N LEU A 56 -8.52 6.19 -12.60
CA LEU A 56 -9.89 6.47 -12.16
C LEU A 56 -10.14 7.95 -11.83
N GLY A 57 -9.16 8.85 -12.06
CA GLY A 57 -9.29 10.27 -11.75
C GLY A 57 -9.32 10.57 -10.25
N GLY A 58 -8.63 9.76 -9.45
CA GLY A 58 -8.47 9.96 -8.02
C GLY A 58 -7.35 10.93 -7.67
N GLU A 59 -7.29 11.28 -6.39
CA GLU A 59 -6.27 12.16 -5.81
C GLU A 59 -5.31 11.36 -4.93
N LEU A 60 -4.03 11.70 -4.99
CA LEU A 60 -3.04 11.16 -4.05
C LEU A 60 -3.10 11.92 -2.72
N ARG A 61 -3.05 11.18 -1.63
CA ARG A 61 -3.07 11.68 -0.26
C ARG A 61 -1.79 11.24 0.43
N LYS A 62 -1.12 12.20 1.07
CA LYS A 62 0.07 11.95 1.88
C LYS A 62 -0.30 12.02 3.35
N VAL A 63 0.22 11.09 4.14
CA VAL A 63 0.02 11.04 5.59
C VAL A 63 1.28 10.54 6.28
N THR A 64 1.69 11.20 7.36
CA THR A 64 2.79 10.72 8.20
C THR A 64 2.24 9.67 9.17
N VAL A 65 2.83 8.48 9.16
CA VAL A 65 2.39 7.33 9.95
C VAL A 65 3.58 6.65 10.62
N THR A 66 3.30 5.76 11.56
CA THR A 66 4.31 4.94 12.23
C THR A 66 4.84 3.88 11.26
N GLY A 67 6.11 3.99 10.88
CA GLY A 67 6.81 3.00 10.07
C GLY A 67 7.01 1.65 10.79
N PRO A 68 7.47 0.61 10.09
CA PRO A 68 7.55 -0.74 10.64
C PRO A 68 8.50 -0.84 11.84
N ALA A 69 9.56 -0.04 11.90
CA ALA A 69 10.49 0.01 13.04
C ALA A 69 10.07 1.02 14.14
N GLY A 70 8.83 1.52 14.11
CA GLY A 70 8.28 2.49 15.08
C GLY A 70 8.65 3.95 14.82
N ARG A 71 9.52 4.23 13.83
CA ARG A 71 9.89 5.60 13.42
C ARG A 71 8.85 6.18 12.45
N PRO A 72 8.55 7.48 12.47
CA PRO A 72 7.65 8.09 11.49
C PRO A 72 8.12 7.89 10.04
N THR A 73 7.17 7.71 9.13
CA THR A 73 7.38 7.61 7.68
C THR A 73 6.24 8.31 6.93
N GLU A 74 6.51 8.85 5.75
CA GLU A 74 5.48 9.40 4.87
C GLU A 74 4.91 8.26 4.03
N ALA A 75 3.60 8.02 4.14
CA ALA A 75 2.88 7.07 3.33
C ALA A 75 1.97 7.81 2.33
N VAL A 76 1.79 7.21 1.16
CA VAL A 76 0.89 7.72 0.11
C VAL A 76 -0.23 6.72 -0.15
N TYR A 77 -1.45 7.22 -0.33
CA TYR A 77 -2.58 6.42 -0.82
C TYR A 77 -3.45 7.21 -1.79
N GLY A 78 -4.22 6.50 -2.61
CA GLY A 78 -5.13 7.09 -3.59
C GLY A 78 -6.55 7.19 -3.04
N LYS A 79 -7.24 8.30 -3.31
CA LYS A 79 -8.67 8.46 -3.05
C LYS A 79 -9.44 8.63 -4.35
N VAL A 80 -10.32 7.69 -4.66
CA VAL A 80 -11.18 7.68 -5.84
C VAL A 80 -12.64 7.71 -5.37
N GLY A 81 -13.24 8.90 -5.33
CA GLY A 81 -14.56 9.09 -4.74
C GLY A 81 -14.58 8.70 -3.26
N GLU A 82 -15.32 7.64 -2.90
CA GLU A 82 -15.37 7.05 -1.55
C GLU A 82 -14.43 5.85 -1.37
N THR A 83 -13.63 5.51 -2.37
CA THR A 83 -12.71 4.37 -2.33
C THR A 83 -11.29 4.83 -2.02
N ALA A 84 -10.70 4.28 -0.96
CA ALA A 84 -9.28 4.37 -0.72
C ALA A 84 -8.54 3.20 -1.39
N VAL A 85 -7.53 3.50 -2.18
CA VAL A 85 -6.58 2.54 -2.73
C VAL A 85 -5.27 2.70 -1.99
N MET A 86 -4.82 1.66 -1.31
CA MET A 86 -3.70 1.69 -0.39
C MET A 86 -2.75 0.52 -0.64
N GLU A 87 -1.47 0.74 -0.38
CA GLU A 87 -0.48 -0.33 -0.27
C GLU A 87 0.08 -0.32 1.14
N MET A 88 0.02 -1.45 1.84
CA MET A 88 0.55 -1.52 3.21
C MET A 88 2.06 -1.26 3.25
N ALA A 89 2.77 -1.53 2.16
CA ALA A 89 4.21 -1.30 2.04
C ALA A 89 4.59 0.17 2.24
N GLN A 90 3.69 1.11 1.96
CA GLN A 90 3.90 2.54 2.20
C GLN A 90 4.07 2.87 3.69
N ALA A 91 3.41 2.11 4.58
CA ALA A 91 3.52 2.29 6.03
C ALA A 91 4.34 1.20 6.74
N SER A 92 4.46 0.02 6.14
CA SER A 92 5.01 -1.18 6.79
C SER A 92 5.82 -2.04 5.84
N GLY A 93 6.41 -1.44 4.81
CA GLY A 93 7.14 -2.14 3.75
C GLY A 93 8.56 -2.53 4.12
N ILE A 94 9.06 -3.59 3.47
CA ILE A 94 10.42 -4.14 3.65
C ILE A 94 11.53 -3.17 3.23
N THR A 95 11.23 -2.20 2.38
CA THR A 95 12.14 -1.13 1.93
C THR A 95 12.35 -0.05 3.00
N LEU A 96 11.47 0.02 4.01
CA LEU A 96 11.55 1.01 5.11
C LEU A 96 12.45 0.57 6.27
N VAL A 97 13.00 -0.64 6.21
CA VAL A 97 13.85 -1.23 7.25
C VAL A 97 15.18 -1.74 6.68
N SER A 98 16.24 -1.63 7.46
CA SER A 98 17.58 -2.10 7.06
C SER A 98 18.32 -2.82 8.20
N GLY A 99 19.25 -3.70 7.85
CA GLY A 99 20.10 -4.40 8.82
C GLY A 99 19.32 -5.05 9.96
N LYS A 100 19.60 -4.63 11.20
CA LYS A 100 18.96 -5.16 12.42
C LYS A 100 17.48 -4.78 12.56
N GLU A 101 16.98 -3.79 11.82
CA GLU A 101 15.56 -3.40 11.83
C GLU A 101 14.69 -4.42 11.10
N LYS A 102 15.27 -5.31 10.27
CA LYS A 102 14.58 -6.45 9.65
C LYS A 102 14.34 -7.56 10.68
N ASN A 103 13.60 -7.23 11.73
CA ASN A 103 13.25 -8.15 12.80
C ASN A 103 11.72 -8.30 12.89
N PRO A 104 11.13 -9.40 12.39
CA PRO A 104 9.68 -9.61 12.38
C PRO A 104 9.05 -9.69 13.77
N LEU A 105 9.85 -9.88 14.82
CA LEU A 105 9.36 -9.85 16.20
C LEU A 105 9.09 -8.42 16.70
N LEU A 106 9.74 -7.42 16.09
CA LEU A 106 9.64 -6.02 16.51
C LEU A 106 8.88 -5.16 15.50
N THR A 107 8.85 -5.55 14.22
CA THR A 107 8.21 -4.74 13.19
C THR A 107 6.69 -4.77 13.29
N THR A 108 6.06 -3.60 13.14
CA THR A 108 4.62 -3.42 13.39
C THR A 108 3.84 -2.89 12.19
N THR A 109 2.58 -3.30 12.08
CA THR A 109 1.59 -2.78 11.11
C THR A 109 0.86 -1.52 11.58
N PHE A 110 1.28 -0.90 12.68
CA PHE A 110 0.57 0.24 13.28
C PHE A 110 0.27 1.37 12.28
N GLY A 111 1.24 1.76 11.46
CA GLY A 111 1.04 2.81 10.45
C GLY A 111 0.00 2.48 9.39
N VAL A 112 -0.27 1.20 9.10
CA VAL A 112 -1.35 0.80 8.19
C VAL A 112 -2.71 1.18 8.77
N GLY A 113 -2.91 0.96 10.07
CA GLY A 113 -4.14 1.39 10.74
C GLY A 113 -4.28 2.90 10.79
N GLU A 114 -3.16 3.64 10.90
CA GLU A 114 -3.17 5.10 10.81
C GLU A 114 -3.55 5.61 9.42
N MET A 115 -3.07 4.96 8.35
CA MET A 115 -3.52 5.24 6.98
C MET A 115 -5.01 5.00 6.80
N ILE A 116 -5.52 3.85 7.28
CA ILE A 116 -6.94 3.52 7.20
C ILE A 116 -7.77 4.56 7.96
N ARG A 117 -7.34 4.95 9.16
CA ARG A 117 -7.99 5.98 9.99
C ARG A 117 -8.03 7.34 9.28
N ASP A 118 -6.94 7.74 8.65
CA ASP A 118 -6.89 8.98 7.86
C ASP A 118 -7.89 8.92 6.69
N ALA A 119 -7.91 7.84 5.91
CA ALA A 119 -8.85 7.70 4.80
C ALA A 119 -10.32 7.68 5.24
N ILE A 120 -10.64 7.06 6.39
CA ILE A 120 -11.98 7.15 7.00
C ILE A 120 -12.33 8.61 7.29
N ALA A 121 -11.39 9.39 7.86
CA ALA A 121 -11.59 10.81 8.10
C ALA A 121 -11.76 11.63 6.81
N GLN A 122 -11.20 11.17 5.69
CA GLN A 122 -11.44 11.75 4.36
C GLN A 122 -12.76 11.31 3.70
N GLY A 123 -13.60 10.56 4.40
CA GLY A 123 -14.90 10.10 3.93
C GLY A 123 -14.87 8.82 3.10
N CYS A 124 -13.75 8.09 3.07
CA CYS A 124 -13.68 6.81 2.38
C CYS A 124 -14.51 5.74 3.11
N ARG A 125 -15.24 4.94 2.34
CA ARG A 125 -16.09 3.82 2.82
C ARG A 125 -15.78 2.50 2.13
N ARG A 126 -15.00 2.54 1.05
CA ARG A 126 -14.51 1.37 0.32
C ARG A 126 -12.99 1.37 0.37
N PHE A 127 -12.40 0.20 0.50
CA PHE A 127 -10.96 0.05 0.66
C PHE A 127 -10.45 -1.06 -0.26
N ILE A 128 -9.46 -0.73 -1.07
CA ILE A 128 -8.65 -1.67 -1.84
C ILE A 128 -7.26 -1.60 -1.23
N VAL A 129 -6.81 -2.68 -0.59
CA VAL A 129 -5.54 -2.71 0.14
C VAL A 129 -4.64 -3.78 -0.45
N GLY A 130 -3.56 -3.34 -1.10
CA GLY A 130 -2.44 -4.17 -1.48
C GLY A 130 -1.60 -4.52 -0.25
N ILE A 131 -1.44 -5.82 0.03
CA ILE A 131 -0.73 -6.30 1.23
C ILE A 131 0.67 -6.87 0.92
N GLY A 132 1.14 -6.70 -0.32
CA GLY A 132 2.47 -7.13 -0.73
C GLY A 132 3.59 -6.32 -0.09
N GLY A 133 4.80 -6.90 -0.04
CA GLY A 133 6.03 -6.16 0.31
C GLY A 133 6.20 -5.79 1.78
N SER A 134 5.49 -6.43 2.71
CA SER A 134 5.54 -6.12 4.14
C SER A 134 6.88 -6.47 4.83
N ALA A 135 7.25 -5.69 5.84
CA ALA A 135 8.34 -5.95 6.78
C ALA A 135 7.90 -6.71 8.05
N THR A 136 6.59 -6.96 8.19
CA THR A 136 5.91 -7.25 9.45
C THR A 136 5.44 -8.70 9.53
N ASN A 137 5.43 -9.26 10.74
CA ASN A 137 4.80 -10.55 11.04
C ASN A 137 3.95 -10.48 12.32
N ASP A 138 3.33 -9.32 12.59
CA ASP A 138 2.54 -9.06 13.80
C ASP A 138 1.05 -9.42 13.66
N GLY A 139 0.68 -10.17 12.60
CA GLY A 139 -0.69 -10.62 12.37
C GLY A 139 -1.71 -9.49 12.17
N GLY A 140 -1.26 -8.25 11.93
CA GLY A 140 -2.15 -7.08 11.88
C GLY A 140 -2.51 -6.51 13.26
N ALA A 141 -1.89 -6.99 14.34
CA ALA A 141 -2.12 -6.49 15.69
C ALA A 141 -1.88 -4.98 15.80
N GLY A 142 -0.76 -4.49 15.26
CA GLY A 142 -0.47 -3.06 15.24
C GLY A 142 -1.53 -2.25 14.51
N MET A 143 -1.97 -2.71 13.33
CA MET A 143 -3.04 -2.07 12.56
C MET A 143 -4.33 -1.97 13.39
N LEU A 144 -4.77 -3.05 14.03
CA LEU A 144 -5.98 -3.05 14.86
C LEU A 144 -5.83 -2.12 16.08
N GLN A 145 -4.67 -2.13 16.73
CA GLN A 145 -4.36 -1.21 17.84
C GLN A 145 -4.48 0.27 17.40
N ALA A 146 -3.97 0.62 16.22
CA ALA A 146 -4.08 1.97 15.67
C ALA A 146 -5.53 2.39 15.35
N LEU A 147 -6.40 1.41 15.09
CA LEU A 147 -7.84 1.58 14.88
C LEU A 147 -8.65 1.56 16.19
N GLY A 148 -7.99 1.43 17.34
CA GLY A 148 -8.61 1.55 18.66
C GLY A 148 -8.95 0.22 19.34
N PHE A 149 -8.59 -0.92 18.75
CA PHE A 149 -8.71 -2.21 19.42
C PHE A 149 -7.69 -2.31 20.54
N ARG A 150 -8.07 -2.91 21.66
CA ARG A 150 -7.15 -3.26 22.73
C ARG A 150 -6.87 -4.75 22.67
N LEU A 151 -5.59 -5.09 22.56
CA LEU A 151 -5.09 -6.46 22.51
C LEU A 151 -4.29 -6.65 23.79
N LEU A 152 -4.79 -7.46 24.71
CA LEU A 152 -4.34 -7.47 26.09
C LEU A 152 -3.53 -8.72 26.42
N ASP A 153 -2.58 -8.57 27.35
CA ASP A 153 -1.87 -9.67 27.98
C ASP A 153 -2.64 -10.26 29.18
N GLY A 154 -2.07 -11.29 29.81
CA GLY A 154 -2.66 -11.93 30.99
C GLY A 154 -2.81 -11.03 32.22
N ASN A 155 -2.22 -9.83 32.22
CA ASN A 155 -2.34 -8.82 33.27
C ASN A 155 -3.35 -7.71 32.92
N GLY A 156 -3.98 -7.76 31.73
CA GLY A 156 -4.89 -6.72 31.24
C GLY A 156 -4.18 -5.49 30.65
N CYS A 157 -2.87 -5.58 30.41
CA CYS A 157 -2.07 -4.53 29.76
C CYS A 157 -2.05 -4.72 28.24
N ASP A 158 -1.91 -3.65 27.46
CA ASP A 158 -1.76 -3.82 26.00
C ASP A 158 -0.47 -4.57 25.67
N ILE A 159 -0.56 -5.53 24.74
CA ILE A 159 0.62 -6.21 24.20
C ILE A 159 1.53 -5.21 23.49
N PRO A 160 2.86 -5.37 23.57
CA PRO A 160 3.78 -4.55 22.81
C PRO A 160 3.58 -4.77 21.31
N ARG A 161 3.91 -3.74 20.52
CA ARG A 161 3.86 -3.82 19.07
C ARG A 161 4.89 -4.83 18.53
N GLY A 162 4.57 -5.44 17.39
CA GLY A 162 5.42 -6.42 16.71
C GLY A 162 5.02 -7.87 16.98
N GLY A 163 5.51 -8.80 16.16
CA GLY A 163 5.14 -10.21 16.24
C GLY A 163 5.50 -10.88 17.57
N GLY A 164 6.50 -10.36 18.29
CA GLY A 164 6.87 -10.85 19.62
C GLY A 164 5.79 -10.60 20.67
N GLY A 165 5.04 -9.50 20.56
CA GLY A 165 3.95 -9.17 21.50
C GLY A 165 2.79 -10.16 21.44
N LEU A 166 2.57 -10.80 20.30
CA LEU A 166 1.51 -11.79 20.14
C LEU A 166 1.68 -13.01 21.05
N ALA A 167 2.90 -13.34 21.48
CA ALA A 167 3.14 -14.45 22.41
C ALA A 167 2.51 -14.21 23.79
N ALA A 168 2.24 -12.94 24.15
CA ALA A 168 1.62 -12.56 25.40
C ALA A 168 0.09 -12.35 25.27
N LEU A 169 -0.48 -12.41 24.07
CA LEU A 169 -1.89 -12.12 23.82
C LEU A 169 -2.81 -13.10 24.57
N ALA A 170 -3.74 -12.56 25.34
CA ALA A 170 -4.71 -13.31 26.14
C ALA A 170 -6.17 -12.97 25.80
N SER A 171 -6.49 -11.72 25.47
CA SER A 171 -7.85 -11.27 25.13
C SER A 171 -7.88 -10.04 24.24
#